data_AF-A0A9W7MKC8-F1
#
_entry.id   AF-A0A9W7MKC8-F1
#
_cell.length_a   1.000
_cell.length_b   1.000
_cell.length_c   1.000
_cell.angle_alpha   90.00
_cell.angle_beta   90.00
_cell.angle_gamma   90.00
#
_symmetry.space_group_name_H-M   'P 1'
#
loop_
_entity.id
_entity.type
_entity.pdbx_description
1 polymer ?
#
loop_
_entity_poly.entity_id
_entity_poly.type
_entity_poly.pdbx_seq_one_letter_code
_entity_poly.pdbx_strand_id
1 'polypeptide(L)'
;MLFLGGKDDREALTLAKRMVCDPRVNLTVIRISAHRGYINLLDWDTKLDVEILKDIRQNDVSNGCNITYIEQVSKHGPQTTKIIRSLMGDYDLIIIGRRYGVDSLQTTGLSEWSEIPELGVMRDILSSTDLDCRATVLVVQQHYIDVCRH
;
A
#
# COMPACT_ATOMS: atom_id res chain seq x y z
N MET A 1 4.87 -3.47 3.83
CA MET A 1 3.79 -3.31 2.83
C MET A 1 3.11 -1.96 3.05
N LEU A 2 2.98 -1.13 2.02
CA LEU A 2 2.22 0.12 2.09
C LEU A 2 0.79 -0.11 1.57
N PHE A 3 -0.21 0.36 2.32
CA PHE A 3 -1.63 0.18 2.00
C PHE A 3 -2.34 1.54 1.98
N LEU A 4 -2.78 1.98 0.80
CA LEU A 4 -3.56 3.21 0.61
C LEU A 4 -5.05 2.91 0.34
N GLY A 5 -5.35 1.67 -0.07
CA GLY A 5 -6.69 1.18 -0.37
C GLY A 5 -6.93 0.97 -1.86
N GLY A 6 -7.88 0.09 -2.16
CA GLY A 6 -8.24 -0.30 -3.52
C GLY A 6 -7.82 -1.72 -3.89
N LYS A 7 -8.13 -2.08 -5.14
CA LYS A 7 -7.99 -3.44 -5.69
C LYS A 7 -6.56 -3.99 -5.66
N ASP A 8 -5.61 -3.22 -6.18
CA ASP A 8 -4.20 -3.62 -6.25
C ASP A 8 -3.57 -3.80 -4.86
N ASP A 9 -3.90 -2.91 -3.92
CA ASP A 9 -3.40 -2.98 -2.54
C ASP A 9 -3.93 -4.22 -1.81
N ARG A 10 -5.18 -4.63 -2.08
CA ARG A 10 -5.75 -5.87 -1.53
C ARG A 10 -5.05 -7.12 -2.07
N GLU A 11 -4.71 -7.14 -3.36
CA GLU A 11 -3.91 -8.22 -3.95
C GLU A 11 -2.50 -8.24 -3.35
N ALA A 12 -1.85 -7.08 -3.28
CA ALA A 12 -0.55 -6.89 -2.65
C ALA A 12 -0.54 -7.39 -1.20
N LEU A 13 -1.61 -7.13 -0.46
CA LEU A 13 -1.76 -7.58 0.92
C LEU A 13 -1.88 -9.09 1.03
N THR A 14 -2.63 -9.71 0.12
CA THR A 14 -2.78 -11.17 0.06
C THR A 14 -1.44 -11.84 -0.21
N LEU A 15 -0.65 -11.29 -1.14
CA LEU A 15 0.71 -11.74 -1.40
C LEU A 15 1.60 -11.57 -0.16
N ALA A 16 1.56 -10.40 0.50
CA ALA A 16 2.34 -10.14 1.70
C ALA A 16 2.00 -11.12 2.83
N LYS A 17 0.72 -11.41 3.08
CA LYS A 17 0.29 -12.41 4.06
C LYS A 17 0.86 -13.80 3.76
N ARG A 18 0.95 -14.17 2.48
CA ARG A 18 1.55 -15.44 2.06
C ARG A 18 3.06 -15.49 2.33
N MET A 19 3.77 -14.38 2.21
CA MET A 19 5.21 -14.32 2.49
C MET A 19 5.53 -14.52 3.99
N VAL A 20 4.62 -14.10 4.88
CA VAL A 20 4.77 -14.28 6.35
C VAL A 20 4.64 -15.74 6.79
N CYS A 21 4.18 -16.63 5.91
CA CYS A 21 4.22 -18.06 6.20
C CYS A 21 5.66 -18.58 6.36
N ASP A 22 6.68 -17.86 5.89
CA ASP A 22 8.08 -18.12 6.26
C ASP A 22 8.40 -17.44 7.62
N PRO A 23 8.79 -18.20 8.66
CA PRO A 23 9.08 -17.66 9.99
C PRO A 23 10.21 -16.61 10.04
N ARG A 24 11.02 -16.50 8.98
CA ARG A 24 12.10 -15.51 8.87
C ARG A 24 11.59 -14.15 8.36
N VAL A 25 10.34 -14.07 7.93
CA VAL A 25 9.75 -12.85 7.37
C VAL A 25 8.92 -12.15 8.43
N ASN A 26 9.29 -10.91 8.74
CA ASN A 26 8.47 -10.01 9.55
C ASN A 26 7.74 -9.04 8.62
N LEU A 27 6.42 -8.96 8.72
CA LEU A 27 5.63 -8.07 7.88
C LEU A 27 5.12 -6.88 8.67
N THR A 28 5.50 -5.67 8.26
CA THR A 28 4.82 -4.46 8.69
C THR A 28 3.82 -4.02 7.62
N VAL A 29 2.54 -3.91 7.99
CA VAL A 29 1.47 -3.32 7.16
C VAL A 29 1.27 -1.89 7.60
N ILE A 30 1.56 -0.94 6.71
CA ILE A 30 1.48 0.50 6.99
C ILE A 30 0.32 1.05 6.18
N ARG A 31 -0.80 1.30 6.87
CA ARG A 31 -1.97 1.92 6.27
C ARG A 31 -1.82 3.43 6.27
N ILE A 32 -1.81 4.04 5.10
CA ILE A 32 -1.85 5.50 4.96
C ILE A 32 -3.28 5.88 4.58
N SER A 33 -4.03 6.48 5.49
CA SER A 33 -5.42 6.89 5.28
C SER A 33 -5.54 8.40 5.06
N ALA A 34 -6.52 8.80 4.24
CA ALA A 34 -6.90 10.19 4.10
C ALA A 34 -7.61 10.66 5.39
N HIS A 35 -7.50 11.96 5.71
CA HIS A 35 -8.19 12.53 6.86
C HIS A 35 -9.70 12.28 6.78
N ARG A 36 -10.30 11.92 7.92
CA ARG A 36 -11.63 11.31 8.12
C ARG A 36 -12.81 12.00 7.40
N GLY A 37 -12.67 13.25 6.98
CA GLY A 37 -13.71 14.03 6.29
C GLY A 37 -13.96 13.64 4.82
N TYR A 38 -13.12 12.79 4.22
CA TYR A 38 -13.23 12.37 2.81
C TYR A 38 -13.50 10.87 2.61
N ILE A 39 -13.62 10.09 3.69
CA ILE A 39 -13.88 8.65 3.58
C ILE A 39 -15.36 8.47 3.25
N ASN A 40 -15.68 8.20 1.99
CA ASN A 40 -17.02 7.79 1.61
C ASN A 40 -17.23 6.34 2.06
N LEU A 41 -17.66 6.15 3.32
CA LEU A 41 -17.95 4.83 3.89
C LEU A 41 -19.06 4.06 3.14
N LEU A 42 -19.73 4.70 2.17
CA LEU A 42 -20.69 4.06 1.28
C LEU A 42 -20.02 3.34 0.10
N ASP A 43 -18.76 3.64 -0.18
CA ASP A 43 -17.97 2.96 -1.21
C ASP A 43 -17.66 1.51 -0.82
N TRP A 44 -17.97 0.59 -1.73
CA TRP A 44 -17.77 -0.85 -1.52
C TRP A 44 -16.29 -1.20 -1.40
N ASP A 45 -15.41 -0.52 -2.13
CA ASP A 45 -13.98 -0.76 -2.05
C ASP A 45 -13.45 -0.36 -0.66
N THR A 46 -13.87 0.79 -0.14
CA THR A 46 -13.56 1.21 1.23
C THR A 46 -14.05 0.21 2.29
N LYS A 47 -15.25 -0.37 2.13
CA LYS A 47 -15.75 -1.41 3.05
C LYS A 47 -14.90 -2.67 3.00
N LEU A 48 -14.54 -3.12 1.80
CA LEU A 48 -13.68 -4.29 1.60
C LEU A 48 -12.29 -4.07 2.18
N ASP A 49 -11.73 -2.87 2.02
CA ASP A 49 -10.44 -2.48 2.60
C ASP A 49 -10.49 -2.52 4.14
N VAL A 50 -11.57 -2.02 4.75
CA VAL A 50 -11.75 -2.10 6.21
C VAL A 50 -11.86 -3.55 6.67
N GLU A 51 -12.61 -4.39 5.94
CA GLU A 51 -12.81 -5.79 6.29
C GLU A 51 -11.51 -6.59 6.26
N ILE A 52 -10.74 -6.50 5.16
CA ILE A 52 -9.48 -7.26 5.03
C ILE A 52 -8.42 -6.83 6.06
N LEU A 53 -8.45 -5.57 6.48
CA LEU A 53 -7.52 -5.03 7.48
C LEU A 53 -7.92 -5.40 8.92
N LYS A 54 -9.19 -5.73 9.20
CA LYS A 54 -9.60 -6.20 10.54
C LYS A 54 -8.84 -7.45 10.93
N ASP A 55 -8.71 -8.40 10.00
CA ASP A 55 -7.98 -9.64 10.23
C ASP A 55 -6.55 -9.36 10.64
N ILE A 56 -5.88 -8.39 10.02
CA ILE A 56 -4.48 -8.07 10.31
C ILE A 56 -4.34 -7.41 11.69
N ARG A 57 -5.29 -6.56 12.05
CA ARG A 57 -5.32 -5.90 13.36
C ARG A 57 -5.61 -6.88 14.51
N GLN A 58 -6.30 -7.99 14.23
CA GLN A 58 -6.69 -8.98 15.23
C GLN A 58 -5.73 -10.18 15.30
N ASN A 59 -4.98 -10.46 14.23
CA ASN A 59 -4.04 -11.59 14.16
C ASN A 59 -2.73 -11.38 14.92
N ASP A 60 -2.54 -10.24 15.59
CA ASP A 60 -1.40 -9.97 16.49
C ASP A 60 -1.26 -11.02 17.63
N VAL A 61 -2.25 -11.91 17.84
CA VAL A 61 -2.28 -12.81 19.01
C VAL A 61 -2.48 -14.30 18.70
N SER A 62 -3.01 -14.73 17.55
CA SER A 62 -3.50 -16.13 17.42
C SER A 62 -2.70 -17.11 16.55
N ASN A 63 -1.82 -16.67 15.64
CA ASN A 63 -1.27 -17.57 14.59
C ASN A 63 0.26 -17.65 14.47
N GLY A 64 1.03 -17.08 15.40
CA GLY A 64 2.50 -17.14 15.38
C GLY A 64 3.16 -16.44 14.18
N CYS A 65 2.39 -15.64 13.43
CA CYS A 65 2.86 -14.85 12.31
C CYS A 65 3.32 -13.48 12.82
N ASN A 66 4.55 -13.06 12.51
CA ASN A 66 5.10 -11.76 12.92
C ASN A 66 4.57 -10.66 12.00
N ILE A 67 3.34 -10.19 12.26
CA ILE A 67 2.71 -9.11 11.51
C ILE A 67 2.54 -7.90 12.42
N THR A 68 3.08 -6.74 12.04
CA THR A 68 2.88 -5.46 12.74
C THR A 68 1.96 -4.57 11.92
N TYR A 69 0.94 -3.97 12.53
CA TYR A 69 0.06 -3.02 11.88
C TYR A 69 0.31 -1.59 12.35
N ILE A 70 0.54 -0.67 11.42
CA ILE A 70 0.75 0.76 11.67
C ILE A 70 -0.26 1.57 10.86
N GLU A 71 -0.97 2.48 11.53
CA GLU A 71 -1.89 3.41 10.86
C GLU A 71 -1.33 4.82 10.87
N GLN A 72 -1.23 5.42 9.68
CA GLN A 72 -0.79 6.79 9.45
C GLN A 72 -1.91 7.58 8.76
N VAL A 73 -2.02 8.85 9.11
CA VAL A 73 -2.98 9.77 8.48
C VAL A 73 -2.21 10.80 7.67
N SER A 74 -2.53 10.91 6.39
CA SER A 74 -1.94 11.92 5.50
C SER A 74 -3.04 12.80 4.93
N LYS A 75 -2.80 14.11 4.89
CA LYS A 75 -3.74 15.07 4.29
C LYS A 75 -3.51 15.24 2.79
N HIS A 76 -2.26 15.18 2.32
CA HIS A 76 -1.85 15.50 0.94
C HIS A 76 -0.60 14.70 0.54
N GLY A 77 -0.29 14.66 -0.75
CA GLY A 77 0.88 13.97 -1.30
C GLY A 77 2.22 14.19 -0.58
N PRO A 78 2.66 15.45 -0.33
CA PRO A 78 3.93 15.69 0.34
C PRO A 78 4.04 15.10 1.76
N GLN A 79 2.92 14.99 2.49
CA GLN A 79 2.91 14.33 3.81
C GLN A 79 3.07 12.81 3.66
N THR A 80 2.41 12.22 2.66
CA THR A 80 2.56 10.80 2.30
C THR A 80 4.01 10.49 1.96
N THR A 81 4.64 11.33 1.13
CA THR A 81 6.05 11.21 0.77
C THR A 81 6.95 11.27 2.00
N LYS A 82 6.71 12.20 2.94
CA LYS A 82 7.49 12.27 4.19
C LYS A 82 7.35 11.01 5.05
N ILE A 83 6.12 10.49 5.20
CA ILE A 83 5.86 9.23 5.92
C ILE A 83 6.66 8.11 5.27
N ILE A 84 6.53 7.95 3.94
CA ILE A 84 7.25 6.93 3.17
C ILE A 84 8.76 7.07 3.38
N ARG A 85 9.34 8.27 3.23
CA ARG A 85 10.77 8.53 3.43
C ARG A 85 11.24 8.18 4.84
N SER A 86 10.46 8.49 5.88
CA SER A 86 10.83 8.16 7.27
C SER A 86 10.87 6.67 7.57
N LEU A 87 10.27 5.85 6.71
CA LEU A 87 10.21 4.39 6.83
C LEU A 87 11.25 3.70 5.93
N MET A 88 11.93 4.45 5.06
CA MET A 88 12.96 3.90 4.18
C MET A 88 14.22 3.60 4.98
N GLY A 89 14.80 2.41 4.76
CA GLY A 89 16.03 1.96 5.43
C GLY A 89 15.80 0.86 6.47
N ASP A 90 14.58 0.70 6.98
CA ASP A 90 14.25 -0.32 7.99
C ASP A 90 13.77 -1.65 7.39
N TYR A 91 13.63 -1.73 6.06
CA TYR A 91 13.00 -2.85 5.37
C TYR A 91 13.84 -3.34 4.18
N ASP A 92 13.91 -4.67 4.00
CA ASP A 92 14.56 -5.29 2.84
C ASP A 92 13.67 -5.33 1.59
N LEU A 93 12.34 -5.36 1.79
CA LEU A 93 11.33 -5.47 0.73
C LEU A 93 10.15 -4.54 1.01
N ILE A 94 9.81 -3.73 0.01
CA ILE A 94 8.65 -2.83 0.03
C ILE A 94 7.65 -3.32 -1.00
N ILE A 95 6.47 -3.71 -0.54
CA ILE A 95 5.35 -4.17 -1.38
C ILE A 95 4.32 -3.04 -1.47
N ILE A 96 3.93 -2.69 -2.69
CA ILE A 96 2.92 -1.67 -3.01
C ILE A 96 1.96 -2.17 -4.10
N GLY A 97 0.72 -1.68 -4.12
CA GLY A 97 -0.15 -1.83 -5.29
C GLY A 97 0.20 -0.81 -6.38
N ARG A 98 -0.04 -1.17 -7.65
CA ARG A 98 0.21 -0.31 -8.82
C ARG A 98 -0.65 0.95 -8.80
N ARG A 99 -1.95 0.81 -8.49
CA ARG A 99 -2.95 1.89 -8.39
C ARG A 99 -3.02 2.77 -9.64
N TYR A 100 -2.93 2.17 -10.83
CA TYR A 100 -2.96 2.90 -12.10
C TYR A 100 -4.30 3.62 -12.31
N GLY A 101 -4.27 4.92 -12.65
CA GLY A 101 -5.47 5.73 -12.87
C GLY A 101 -6.31 6.01 -11.62
N VAL A 102 -5.79 5.70 -10.42
CA VAL A 102 -6.49 5.96 -9.15
C VAL A 102 -5.90 7.21 -8.49
N ASP A 103 -6.61 8.33 -8.63
CA ASP A 103 -6.31 9.53 -7.85
C ASP A 103 -6.91 9.40 -6.45
N SER A 104 -6.06 9.52 -5.42
CA SER A 104 -6.51 9.58 -4.02
C SER A 104 -6.00 10.84 -3.35
N LEU A 105 -6.67 11.28 -2.28
CA LEU A 105 -6.25 12.47 -1.54
C LEU A 105 -4.80 12.35 -1.02
N GLN A 106 -4.37 11.13 -0.67
CA GLN A 106 -3.00 10.88 -0.21
C GLN A 106 -1.97 10.97 -1.34
N THR A 107 -2.39 10.96 -2.61
CA THR A 107 -1.54 11.02 -3.80
C THR A 107 -1.73 12.32 -4.61
N THR A 108 -2.65 13.20 -4.18
CA THR A 108 -2.91 14.49 -4.83
C THR A 108 -1.66 15.35 -4.88
N GLY A 109 -1.38 15.92 -6.06
CA GLY A 109 -0.22 16.77 -6.33
C GLY A 109 1.09 16.02 -6.54
N LEU A 110 1.07 14.69 -6.56
CA LEU A 110 2.25 13.87 -6.85
C LEU A 110 2.23 13.25 -8.26
N SER A 111 1.07 13.23 -8.92
CA SER A 111 0.94 12.82 -10.34
C SER A 111 1.67 13.77 -11.30
N GLU A 112 1.77 15.06 -10.94
CA GLU A 112 2.51 16.09 -11.68
C GLU A 112 4.03 15.88 -11.69
N TRP A 113 4.54 15.02 -10.80
CA TRP A 113 5.96 14.71 -10.65
C TRP A 113 6.31 13.32 -11.19
N SER A 114 5.37 12.68 -11.89
CA SER A 114 5.55 11.32 -12.38
C SER A 114 6.26 11.28 -13.73
N GLU A 115 7.44 10.67 -13.79
CA GLU A 115 8.19 10.48 -15.04
C GLU A 115 7.61 9.32 -15.86
N ILE A 116 6.94 8.35 -15.21
CA ILE A 116 6.24 7.24 -15.90
C ILE A 116 4.88 7.00 -15.23
N PRO A 117 3.80 7.63 -15.74
CA PRO A 117 2.45 7.54 -15.16
C PRO A 117 1.94 6.10 -15.05
N GLU A 118 2.39 5.22 -15.95
CA GLU A 118 2.00 3.81 -16.02
C GLU A 118 2.37 3.02 -14.77
N LEU A 119 3.38 3.47 -14.02
CA LEU A 119 3.90 2.74 -12.86
C LEU A 119 3.45 3.33 -11.52
N GLY A 120 2.63 4.39 -11.58
CA GLY A 120 1.97 4.97 -10.44
C GLY A 120 2.88 5.85 -9.58
N VAL A 121 2.25 6.87 -8.99
CA VAL A 121 2.86 7.86 -8.10
C VAL A 121 3.73 7.26 -7.00
N MET A 122 3.31 6.11 -6.45
CA MET A 122 4.01 5.45 -5.36
C MET A 122 5.38 4.93 -5.79
N ARG A 123 5.52 4.42 -7.02
CA ARG A 123 6.82 3.98 -7.52
C ARG A 123 7.76 5.17 -7.69
N ASP A 124 7.28 6.27 -8.24
CA ASP A 124 8.14 7.43 -8.53
C ASP A 124 8.68 8.07 -7.23
N ILE A 125 7.91 8.04 -6.15
CA ILE A 125 8.42 8.40 -4.82
C ILE A 125 9.56 7.47 -4.39
N LEU A 126 9.43 6.16 -4.63
CA LEU A 126 10.39 5.14 -4.22
C LEU A 126 11.63 5.07 -5.12
N SER A 127 11.53 5.47 -6.39
CA SER A 127 12.64 5.51 -7.33
C SER A 127 13.42 6.82 -7.30
N SER A 128 12.97 7.80 -6.51
CA SER A 128 13.69 9.06 -6.30
C SER A 128 15.09 8.79 -5.74
N THR A 129 16.09 9.34 -6.40
CA THR A 129 17.52 9.19 -6.07
C THR A 129 17.91 9.76 -4.70
N ASP A 130 17.02 10.51 -4.05
CA ASP A 130 17.22 11.05 -2.69
C ASP A 130 16.92 10.04 -1.58
N LEU A 131 16.56 8.81 -1.95
CA LEU A 131 16.35 7.71 -1.01
C LEU A 131 17.61 6.85 -0.94
N ASP A 132 18.31 6.91 0.19
CA ASP A 132 19.34 5.92 0.59
C ASP A 132 18.69 4.57 0.96
N CYS A 133 17.79 4.08 0.09
CA CYS A 133 17.03 2.86 0.30
C CYS A 133 17.62 1.75 -0.55
N ARG A 134 18.16 0.70 0.08
CA ARG A 134 18.61 -0.52 -0.60
C ARG A 134 17.51 -1.58 -0.73
N ALA A 135 16.29 -1.24 -0.32
CA ALA A 135 15.16 -2.16 -0.33
C ALA A 135 14.75 -2.51 -1.77
N THR A 136 14.33 -3.75 -1.97
CA THR A 136 13.67 -4.15 -3.21
C THR A 136 12.24 -3.62 -3.20
N VAL A 137 11.76 -3.09 -4.33
CA VAL A 137 10.36 -2.64 -4.47
C VAL A 137 9.61 -3.64 -5.35
N LEU A 138 8.53 -4.22 -4.81
CA LEU A 138 7.61 -5.08 -5.52
C LEU A 138 6.28 -4.36 -5.74
N VAL A 139 5.96 -4.11 -7.00
CA VAL A 139 4.69 -3.51 -7.42
C VAL A 139 3.73 -4.62 -7.84
N VAL A 140 2.55 -4.65 -7.24
CA VAL A 140 1.52 -5.66 -7.48
C VAL A 140 0.33 -5.03 -8.17
N GLN A 141 -0.25 -5.73 -9.15
CA GLN A 141 -1.49 -5.33 -9.80
C GLN A 141 -2.48 -6.48 -9.69
N GLN A 142 -3.74 -6.17 -9.39
CA GLN A 142 -4.80 -7.18 -9.42
C GLN A 142 -4.95 -7.71 -10.85
N HIS A 143 -4.92 -9.03 -11.01
CA HIS A 143 -5.19 -9.67 -12.29
C HIS A 143 -6.68 -9.53 -12.64
N TYR A 144 -6.99 -8.89 -13.77
CA TYR A 144 -8.34 -8.86 -14.33
C TYR A 144 -8.42 -9.92 -15.43
N ILE A 145 -9.25 -10.94 -15.25
CA ILE A 145 -9.61 -11.83 -16.36
C ILE A 145 -10.70 -11.10 -17.14
N ASP A 146 -10.36 -10.56 -18.31
CA ASP A 146 -11.36 -10.16 -19.30
C ASP A 146 -12.03 -11.44 -19.80
N VAL A 147 -13.16 -11.80 -19.20
CA VAL A 147 -14.06 -12.78 -19.82
C VAL A 147 -14.63 -12.09 -21.04
N CYS A 148 -14.02 -12.32 -22.19
CA CYS A 148 -14.60 -11.98 -23.48
C CYS A 148 -16.00 -12.59 -23.53
N ARG A 149 -17.03 -11.74 -23.43
CA ARG A 149 -18.40 -12.13 -23.75
C ARG A 149 -18.45 -12.38 -25.25
N HIS A 150 -18.51 -13.65 -25.64
CA HIS A 150 -18.91 -14.08 -26.97
C HIS A 150 -20.40 -13.81 -27.19
#